data_AF-A0A365P872-F1
#
_entry.id   AF-A0A365P872-F1
#
_cell.length_a   1.000
_cell.length_b   1.000
_cell.length_c   1.000
_cell.angle_alpha   90.00
_cell.angle_beta   90.00
_cell.angle_gamma   90.00
#
_symmetry.space_group_name_H-M   'P 1'
#
loop_
_entity.id
_entity.type
_entity.pdbx_description
1 polymer ?
#
loop_
_entity_poly.entity_id
_entity_poly.type
_entity_poly.pdbx_seq_one_letter_code
_entity_poly.pdbx_strand_id
1 'polypeptide(L)'
;MGWSVLLACAHARMQYRDLHEAAFTDRWPGLEFVRTSRTSGTERTPRLDATAELTRQWAKAVTAASYAQRSTAGPSPTRQAAEAAVADLLTRMDAQPGRWAGKTGAQDRLVLLALAARTLAAATAEVHLSERDWALAAGLTRDTVADRLKALVQQGWVARVQRAAGPWAAVWWIVRPGGGERRSGAVFTPEMQSQLDAELECAREDIWHARPLGVLGMRVWAHMAAGRLSVRELATRLGICPATVRSKLRALRSLGLCTADGRVYRSRSRLARAAVAAGVDGAHADRVRLYRLHSAVFVWWFTTRHKPQRSDALAEWGEFPNPDQAEQIHPTDIALAYGATSTGPPVSATTWGAAMAAQDLHREADPDSWWELVAAARAALPAPDMLLAPHQWARTAA
;
A
#
# COMPACT_ATOMS: atom_id res chain seq x y z
N MET A 1 10.79 15.40 18.06
CA MET A 1 10.14 14.36 17.22
C MET A 1 10.04 13.03 17.96
N GLY A 2 11.15 12.34 18.26
CA GLY A 2 11.11 11.01 18.89
C GLY A 2 10.35 10.89 20.21
N TRP A 3 10.60 11.80 21.15
CA TRP A 3 9.88 11.87 22.44
C TRP A 3 8.36 12.05 22.28
N SER A 4 7.94 12.94 21.37
CA SER A 4 6.53 13.23 21.11
C SER A 4 5.78 12.01 20.56
N VAL A 5 6.45 11.20 19.73
CA VAL A 5 5.90 9.93 19.21
C VAL A 5 5.69 8.93 20.35
N LEU A 6 6.70 8.71 21.19
CA LEU A 6 6.58 7.79 22.33
C LEU A 6 5.49 8.19 23.31
N LEU A 7 5.39 9.49 23.60
CA LEU A 7 4.35 10.02 24.49
C LEU A 7 2.95 9.83 23.88
N ALA A 8 2.79 10.05 22.58
CA ALA A 8 1.54 9.77 21.87
C ALA A 8 1.18 8.28 21.91
N CYS A 9 2.14 7.38 21.69
CA CYS A 9 1.95 5.93 21.82
C CYS A 9 1.50 5.52 23.23
N ALA A 10 2.09 6.13 24.27
CA ALA A 10 1.70 5.89 25.66
C ALA A 10 0.25 6.34 25.94
N HIS A 11 -0.15 7.52 25.46
CA HIS A 11 -1.54 7.98 25.56
C HIS A 11 -2.52 7.11 24.76
N ALA A 12 -2.10 6.58 23.62
CA ALA A 12 -2.85 5.63 22.80
C ALA A 12 -2.91 4.21 23.42
N ARG A 13 -2.32 3.99 24.60
CA ARG A 13 -2.25 2.69 25.30
C ARG A 13 -1.59 1.58 24.51
N MET A 14 -0.70 1.93 23.57
CA MET A 14 0.17 0.95 22.93
C MET A 14 1.00 0.23 23.98
N GLN A 15 1.28 -1.04 23.75
CA GLN A 15 2.13 -1.85 24.62
C GLN A 15 3.59 -1.75 24.17
N TYR A 16 4.51 -2.06 25.07
CA TYR A 16 5.95 -2.09 24.74
C TYR A 16 6.25 -3.00 23.54
N ARG A 17 5.54 -4.13 23.42
CA ARG A 17 5.68 -5.06 22.29
C ARG A 17 5.36 -4.39 20.94
N ASP A 18 4.29 -3.59 20.90
CA ASP A 18 3.83 -2.93 19.67
C ASP A 18 4.85 -1.86 19.26
N LEU A 19 5.44 -1.19 20.25
CA LEU A 19 6.48 -0.20 20.06
C LEU A 19 7.83 -0.82 19.63
N HIS A 20 8.16 -2.01 20.14
CA HIS A 20 9.34 -2.77 19.76
C HIS A 20 9.23 -3.23 18.30
N GLU A 21 8.08 -3.77 17.91
CA GLU A 21 7.80 -4.14 16.51
C GLU A 21 7.88 -2.90 15.59
N ALA A 22 7.23 -1.80 15.97
CA ALA A 22 7.30 -0.54 15.23
C ALA A 22 8.74 0.00 15.08
N ALA A 23 9.57 -0.14 16.12
CA ALA A 23 10.95 0.36 16.13
C ALA A 23 11.92 -0.52 15.35
N PHE A 24 11.83 -1.84 15.47
CA PHE A 24 12.88 -2.75 14.97
C PHE A 24 12.45 -3.57 13.76
N THR A 25 11.17 -3.90 13.66
CA THR A 25 10.60 -4.66 12.53
C THR A 25 10.10 -3.70 11.45
N ASP A 26 9.17 -2.81 11.78
CA ASP A 26 8.56 -1.89 10.81
C ASP A 26 9.41 -0.65 10.54
N ARG A 27 10.43 -0.43 11.39
CA ARG A 27 11.41 0.67 11.33
C ARG A 27 10.76 2.04 11.12
N TRP A 28 9.76 2.38 11.94
CA TRP A 28 9.07 3.67 11.86
C TRP A 28 10.09 4.83 11.89
N PRO A 29 10.00 5.80 10.96
CA PRO A 29 10.96 6.92 10.87
C PRO A 29 11.00 7.77 12.15
N GLY A 30 9.86 7.93 12.83
CA GLY A 30 9.76 8.66 14.09
C GLY A 30 10.53 8.03 15.26
N LEU A 31 10.92 6.75 15.13
CA LEU A 31 11.67 5.99 16.14
C LEU A 31 13.15 5.81 15.79
N GLU A 32 13.65 6.48 14.75
CA GLU A 32 15.05 6.38 14.32
C GLU A 32 16.05 6.76 15.43
N PHE A 33 15.67 7.66 16.34
CA PHE A 33 16.51 8.04 17.48
C PHE A 33 16.79 6.93 18.50
N VAL A 34 15.96 5.87 18.48
CA VAL A 34 16.14 4.65 19.28
C VAL A 34 17.22 3.77 18.68
N ARG A 35 17.32 3.74 17.35
CA ARG A 35 18.29 2.92 16.61
C ARG A 35 19.65 3.60 16.48
N THR A 36 19.66 4.93 16.38
CA THR A 36 20.88 5.70 16.08
C THR A 36 21.05 6.94 16.95
N SER A 37 22.30 7.29 17.27
CA SER A 37 22.70 8.53 17.94
C SER A 37 23.39 9.47 16.96
N ARG A 38 23.28 10.78 17.17
CA ARG A 38 24.07 11.76 16.40
C ARG A 38 25.44 11.91 17.05
N THR A 39 26.50 11.79 16.27
CA THR A 39 27.89 11.80 16.76
C THR A 39 28.56 13.13 16.46
N SER A 40 28.30 13.73 15.28
CA SER A 40 28.51 15.15 14.99
C SER A 40 27.74 15.54 13.71
N GLY A 41 27.21 16.77 13.64
CA GLY A 41 26.52 17.26 12.44
C GLY A 41 25.33 16.39 11.97
N THR A 42 25.36 15.96 10.71
CA THR A 42 24.36 15.08 10.06
C THR A 42 24.62 13.59 10.26
N GLU A 43 25.79 13.21 10.79
CA GLU A 43 26.22 11.82 10.88
C GLU A 43 25.55 11.10 12.06
N ARG A 44 25.03 9.89 11.78
CA ARG A 44 24.31 9.05 12.74
C ARG A 44 25.01 7.71 12.87
N THR A 45 25.36 7.33 14.09
CA THR A 45 25.92 6.00 14.37
C THR A 45 24.87 5.10 15.01
N PRO A 46 24.86 3.79 14.70
CA PRO A 46 24.05 2.82 15.43
C PRO A 46 24.30 2.91 16.93
N ARG A 47 23.24 2.80 17.73
CA ARG A 47 23.36 2.67 19.18
C ARG A 47 23.77 1.24 19.53
N LEU A 48 24.71 1.12 20.46
CA LEU A 48 25.17 -0.17 20.99
C LEU A 48 24.04 -0.97 21.65
N ASP A 49 23.14 -0.31 22.38
CA ASP A 49 22.00 -0.95 23.02
C ASP A 49 20.70 -0.19 22.72
N ALA A 50 20.23 -0.36 21.49
CA ALA A 50 18.99 0.26 21.02
C ALA A 50 17.75 -0.25 21.80
N THR A 51 17.77 -1.49 22.28
CA THR A 51 16.67 -2.09 23.03
C THR A 51 16.57 -1.50 24.44
N ALA A 52 17.70 -1.32 25.14
CA ALA A 52 17.70 -0.62 26.43
C ALA A 52 17.32 0.86 26.26
N GLU A 53 17.75 1.50 25.17
CA GLU A 53 17.30 2.87 24.84
C GLU A 53 15.78 2.94 24.69
N LEU A 54 15.19 2.02 23.92
CA LEU A 54 13.73 1.94 23.76
C LEU A 54 13.05 1.75 25.11
N THR A 55 13.55 0.80 25.93
CA THR A 55 13.01 0.50 27.26
C THR A 55 13.02 1.73 28.15
N ARG A 56 14.14 2.44 28.22
CA ARG A 56 14.30 3.65 29.03
C ARG A 56 13.38 4.77 28.58
N GLN A 57 13.34 5.05 27.27
CA GLN A 57 12.52 6.13 26.72
C GLN A 57 11.03 5.81 26.82
N TRP A 58 10.66 4.54 26.66
CA TRP A 58 9.29 4.08 26.85
C TRP A 58 8.84 4.22 28.31
N ALA A 59 9.65 3.77 29.27
CA ALA A 59 9.36 3.93 30.69
C ALA A 59 9.13 5.41 31.04
N LYS A 60 10.02 6.30 30.55
CA LYS A 60 9.88 7.75 30.73
C LYS A 60 8.58 8.28 30.11
N ALA A 61 8.20 7.82 28.92
CA ALA A 61 6.96 8.24 28.26
C ALA A 61 5.70 7.76 28.99
N VAL A 62 5.69 6.52 29.48
CA VAL A 62 4.59 5.97 30.29
C VAL A 62 4.45 6.71 31.60
N THR A 63 5.56 6.97 32.30
CA THR A 63 5.56 7.79 33.52
C THR A 63 5.00 9.18 33.23
N ALA A 64 5.47 9.86 32.18
CA ALA A 64 4.93 11.18 31.79
C ALA A 64 3.42 11.12 31.47
N ALA A 65 2.97 10.10 30.74
CA ALA A 65 1.56 9.90 30.42
C ALA A 65 0.70 9.59 31.66
N SER A 66 1.27 8.97 32.71
CA SER A 66 0.55 8.70 33.97
C SER A 66 0.32 9.95 34.82
N TYR A 67 1.21 10.94 34.74
CA TYR A 67 1.04 12.24 35.41
C TYR A 67 0.16 13.21 34.61
N ALA A 68 0.02 12.97 33.31
CA ALA A 68 -0.88 13.73 32.48
C ALA A 68 -2.34 13.41 32.85
N GLN A 69 -3.10 14.45 33.19
CA GLN A 69 -4.54 14.34 33.40
C GLN A 69 -5.16 13.70 32.13
N ARG A 70 -6.04 12.71 32.31
CA ARG A 70 -6.75 12.10 31.16
C ARG A 70 -7.37 13.23 30.35
N SER A 71 -6.87 13.42 29.13
CA SER A 71 -7.48 14.33 28.20
C SER A 71 -8.91 13.85 27.94
N THR A 72 -9.88 14.57 28.47
CA THR A 72 -11.29 14.50 28.07
C THR A 72 -11.54 15.25 26.77
N ALA A 73 -10.52 15.94 26.24
CA ALA A 73 -10.61 16.60 24.95
C ALA A 73 -10.80 15.54 23.86
N GLY A 74 -11.88 15.70 23.10
CA GLY A 74 -12.17 14.88 21.93
C GLY A 74 -11.12 15.03 20.82
N PRO A 75 -11.37 14.47 19.62
CA PRO A 75 -10.42 14.54 18.52
C PRO A 75 -10.01 15.99 18.22
N SER A 76 -8.76 16.20 17.79
CA SER A 76 -8.28 17.55 17.44
C SER A 76 -9.15 18.16 16.32
N PRO A 77 -9.25 19.50 16.23
CA PRO A 77 -10.02 20.14 15.16
C PRO A 77 -9.63 19.67 13.75
N THR A 78 -8.33 19.42 13.52
CA THR A 78 -7.82 18.88 12.25
C THR A 78 -8.31 17.46 11.98
N ARG A 79 -8.31 16.59 13.01
CA ARG A 79 -8.84 15.24 12.91
C ARG A 79 -10.35 15.24 12.66
N GLN A 80 -11.10 16.07 13.39
CA GLN A 80 -12.55 16.24 13.18
C GLN A 80 -12.84 16.71 11.76
N ALA A 81 -12.04 17.64 11.23
CA ALA A 81 -12.19 18.11 9.85
C ALA A 81 -11.91 16.99 8.83
N ALA A 82 -10.89 16.16 9.04
CA ALA A 82 -10.57 15.01 8.19
C ALA A 82 -11.68 13.95 8.23
N GLU A 83 -12.15 13.58 9.43
CA GLU A 83 -13.26 12.67 9.67
C GLU A 83 -14.54 13.16 9.00
N ALA A 84 -14.90 14.44 9.15
CA ALA A 84 -16.03 15.04 8.46
C ALA A 84 -15.89 15.03 6.93
N ALA A 85 -14.67 15.22 6.39
CA ALA A 85 -14.41 15.12 4.96
C ALA A 85 -14.74 13.72 4.42
N VAL A 86 -14.32 12.71 5.15
CA VAL A 86 -14.51 11.32 4.77
C VAL A 86 -15.95 10.88 4.96
N ALA A 87 -16.61 11.25 6.07
CA ALA A 87 -18.02 10.96 6.28
C ALA A 87 -18.90 11.57 5.17
N ASP A 88 -18.60 12.80 4.75
CA ASP A 88 -19.28 13.45 3.63
C ASP A 88 -19.02 12.72 2.30
N LEU A 89 -17.77 12.36 2.02
CA LEU A 89 -17.41 11.60 0.83
C LEU A 89 -18.16 10.27 0.76
N LEU A 90 -18.13 9.46 1.83
CA LEU A 90 -18.78 8.16 1.88
C LEU A 90 -20.29 8.30 1.70
N THR A 91 -20.92 9.25 2.39
CA THR A 91 -22.35 9.56 2.23
C THR A 91 -22.69 9.94 0.79
N ARG A 92 -21.88 10.79 0.15
CA ARG A 92 -22.07 11.18 -1.26
C ARG A 92 -21.89 10.01 -2.22
N MET A 93 -20.94 9.14 -1.94
CA MET A 93 -20.75 7.92 -2.73
C MET A 93 -21.99 7.03 -2.61
N ASP A 94 -22.48 6.79 -1.41
CA ASP A 94 -23.62 5.91 -1.19
C ASP A 94 -24.95 6.50 -1.69
N ALA A 95 -25.07 7.82 -1.78
CA ALA A 95 -26.20 8.50 -2.43
C ALA A 95 -26.25 8.33 -3.96
N GLN A 96 -25.15 7.90 -4.58
CA GLN A 96 -25.05 7.71 -6.05
C GLN A 96 -24.58 6.30 -6.42
N PRO A 97 -25.31 5.24 -6.01
CA PRO A 97 -24.83 3.86 -6.17
C PRO A 97 -24.59 3.47 -7.65
N GLY A 98 -25.39 4.03 -8.57
CA GLY A 98 -25.23 3.80 -10.01
C GLY A 98 -23.92 4.31 -10.60
N ARG A 99 -23.28 5.33 -9.99
CA ARG A 99 -21.98 5.87 -10.45
C ARG A 99 -20.83 4.87 -10.24
N TRP A 100 -20.99 3.96 -9.28
CA TRP A 100 -19.98 2.95 -8.93
C TRP A 100 -20.24 1.60 -9.63
N ALA A 101 -21.22 1.58 -10.54
CA ALA A 101 -21.50 0.42 -11.36
C ALA A 101 -20.42 0.22 -12.43
N GLY A 102 -20.33 -1.01 -12.93
CA GLY A 102 -19.39 -1.42 -13.96
C GLY A 102 -17.96 -1.54 -13.44
N LYS A 103 -17.05 -1.85 -14.36
CA LYS A 103 -15.62 -2.00 -14.06
C LYS A 103 -15.02 -0.67 -13.62
N THR A 104 -15.28 0.37 -14.41
CA THR A 104 -14.73 1.72 -14.19
C THR A 104 -15.25 2.35 -12.90
N GLY A 105 -16.56 2.29 -12.65
CA GLY A 105 -17.15 2.84 -11.42
C GLY A 105 -16.64 2.13 -10.17
N ALA A 106 -16.40 0.81 -10.23
CA ALA A 106 -15.80 0.07 -9.14
C ALA A 106 -14.34 0.49 -8.88
N GLN A 107 -13.56 0.75 -9.94
CA GLN A 107 -12.19 1.25 -9.81
C GLN A 107 -12.15 2.66 -9.22
N ASP A 108 -13.00 3.57 -9.72
CA ASP A 108 -13.14 4.92 -9.18
C ASP A 108 -13.46 4.91 -7.68
N ARG A 109 -14.39 4.04 -7.27
CA ARG A 109 -14.75 3.85 -5.86
C ARG A 109 -13.53 3.46 -5.03
N LEU A 110 -12.77 2.44 -5.45
CA LEU A 110 -11.57 2.01 -4.72
C LEU A 110 -10.50 3.11 -4.63
N VAL A 111 -10.33 3.92 -5.68
CA VAL A 111 -9.43 5.07 -5.67
C VAL A 111 -9.88 6.09 -4.63
N LEU A 112 -11.17 6.42 -4.54
CA LEU A 112 -11.69 7.34 -3.52
C LEU A 112 -11.57 6.79 -2.09
N LEU A 113 -11.85 5.49 -1.90
CA LEU A 113 -11.70 4.83 -0.60
C LEU A 113 -10.23 4.84 -0.15
N ALA A 114 -9.28 4.59 -1.05
CA ALA A 114 -7.85 4.67 -0.71
C ALA A 114 -7.43 6.07 -0.26
N LEU A 115 -7.97 7.13 -0.88
CA LEU A 115 -7.74 8.50 -0.42
C LEU A 115 -8.38 8.75 0.95
N ALA A 116 -9.62 8.30 1.15
CA ALA A 116 -10.33 8.43 2.42
C ALA A 116 -9.54 7.79 3.58
N ALA A 117 -9.04 6.56 3.38
CA ALA A 117 -8.21 5.88 4.34
C ALA A 117 -6.91 6.64 4.62
N ARG A 118 -6.28 7.22 3.58
CA ARG A 118 -5.07 8.04 3.75
C ARG A 118 -5.34 9.34 4.53
N THR A 119 -6.45 10.01 4.25
CA THR A 119 -6.91 11.23 4.96
C THR A 119 -7.14 10.96 6.44
N LEU A 120 -7.78 9.83 6.78
CA LEU A 120 -7.99 9.42 8.16
C LEU A 120 -6.67 9.09 8.87
N ALA A 121 -5.82 8.29 8.22
CA ALA A 121 -4.52 7.90 8.78
C ALA A 121 -3.58 9.10 9.02
N ALA A 122 -3.61 10.10 8.14
CA ALA A 122 -2.81 11.31 8.29
C ALA A 122 -3.44 12.35 9.23
N ALA A 123 -4.73 12.20 9.58
CA ALA A 123 -5.52 13.15 10.36
C ALA A 123 -5.44 14.60 9.85
N THR A 124 -5.37 14.76 8.52
CA THR A 124 -5.31 16.05 7.82
C THR A 124 -6.08 15.98 6.50
N ALA A 125 -6.64 17.11 6.06
CA ALA A 125 -7.39 17.19 4.80
C ALA A 125 -6.48 17.13 3.56
N GLU A 126 -5.22 17.56 3.70
CA GLU A 126 -4.22 17.55 2.64
C GLU A 126 -3.21 16.43 2.88
N VAL A 127 -3.18 15.47 1.95
CA VAL A 127 -2.36 14.26 2.11
C VAL A 127 -1.38 14.08 0.96
N HIS A 128 -0.14 13.77 1.34
CA HIS A 128 0.85 13.24 0.40
C HIS A 128 0.49 11.80 0.04
N LEU A 129 0.26 11.55 -1.25
CA LEU A 129 -0.06 10.22 -1.76
C LEU A 129 0.47 10.07 -3.20
N SER A 130 1.43 9.16 -3.39
CA SER A 130 1.95 8.82 -4.72
C SER A 130 0.99 7.88 -5.44
N GLU A 131 0.99 7.88 -6.78
CA GLU A 131 0.16 6.94 -7.55
C GLU A 131 0.48 5.47 -7.25
N ARG A 132 1.73 5.17 -6.87
CA ARG A 132 2.17 3.83 -6.46
C ARG A 132 1.55 3.43 -5.13
N ASP A 133 1.65 4.29 -4.12
CA ASP A 133 1.07 4.03 -2.80
C ASP A 133 -0.45 3.95 -2.88
N TRP A 134 -1.05 4.78 -3.72
CA TRP A 134 -2.49 4.76 -4.00
C TRP A 134 -2.92 3.45 -4.65
N ALA A 135 -2.14 2.94 -5.62
CA ALA A 135 -2.38 1.66 -6.25
C ALA A 135 -2.25 0.49 -5.28
N LEU A 136 -1.28 0.53 -4.36
CA LEU A 136 -1.17 -0.46 -3.28
C LEU A 136 -2.39 -0.39 -2.35
N ALA A 137 -2.76 0.81 -1.89
CA ALA A 137 -3.90 1.00 -1.01
C ALA A 137 -5.21 0.52 -1.64
N ALA A 138 -5.46 0.83 -2.90
CA ALA A 138 -6.68 0.47 -3.63
C ALA A 138 -6.70 -0.98 -4.17
N GLY A 139 -5.59 -1.72 -4.09
CA GLY A 139 -5.47 -3.04 -4.73
C GLY A 139 -5.39 -3.01 -6.27
N LEU A 140 -5.14 -1.83 -6.86
CA LEU A 140 -5.13 -1.60 -8.31
C LEU A 140 -3.70 -1.52 -8.87
N THR A 141 -3.57 -1.43 -10.20
CA THR A 141 -2.30 -1.10 -10.85
C THR A 141 -2.10 0.40 -10.93
N ARG A 142 -0.84 0.86 -11.00
CA ARG A 142 -0.49 2.28 -11.08
C ARG A 142 -1.19 2.96 -12.25
N ASP A 143 -1.15 2.34 -13.44
CA ASP A 143 -1.71 2.95 -14.65
C ASP A 143 -3.25 3.07 -14.57
N THR A 144 -3.92 2.08 -13.95
CA THR A 144 -5.35 2.20 -13.65
C THR A 144 -5.62 3.40 -12.74
N VAL A 145 -4.84 3.56 -11.67
CA VAL A 145 -4.98 4.70 -10.77
C VAL A 145 -4.73 6.01 -11.50
N ALA A 146 -3.65 6.13 -12.27
CA ALA A 146 -3.32 7.34 -13.03
C ALA A 146 -4.46 7.75 -13.96
N ASP A 147 -5.06 6.80 -14.67
CA ASP A 147 -6.19 7.08 -15.56
C ASP A 147 -7.47 7.44 -14.80
N ARG A 148 -7.77 6.75 -13.68
CA ARG A 148 -8.95 7.06 -12.88
C ARG A 148 -8.83 8.40 -12.15
N LEU A 149 -7.62 8.76 -11.70
CA LEU A 149 -7.35 10.06 -11.09
C LEU A 149 -7.66 11.21 -12.04
N LYS A 150 -7.28 11.11 -13.33
CA LYS A 150 -7.63 12.13 -14.34
C LYS A 150 -9.14 12.36 -14.39
N ALA A 151 -9.92 11.27 -14.46
CA ALA A 151 -11.39 11.34 -14.51
C ALA A 151 -11.98 11.90 -13.20
N LEU A 152 -11.51 11.45 -12.04
CA LEU A 152 -12.00 11.91 -10.73
C LEU A 152 -11.69 13.38 -10.46
N VAL A 153 -10.55 13.88 -10.96
CA VAL A 153 -10.22 15.32 -10.93
C VAL A 153 -11.18 16.12 -11.82
N GLN A 154 -11.38 15.69 -13.06
CA GLN A 154 -12.29 16.37 -13.99
C GLN A 154 -13.73 16.42 -13.48
N GLN A 155 -14.15 15.38 -12.77
CA GLN A 155 -15.49 15.28 -12.17
C GLN A 155 -15.60 15.95 -10.80
N GLY A 156 -14.51 16.54 -10.28
CA GLY A 156 -14.53 17.28 -9.01
C GLY A 156 -14.71 16.41 -7.77
N TRP A 157 -14.25 15.15 -7.77
CA TRP A 157 -14.24 14.31 -6.56
C TRP A 157 -12.96 14.49 -5.74
N VAL A 158 -11.84 14.70 -6.41
CA VAL A 158 -10.52 14.92 -5.80
C VAL A 158 -9.85 16.10 -6.49
N ALA A 159 -8.94 16.77 -5.79
CA ALA A 159 -8.11 17.80 -6.40
C ALA A 159 -6.68 17.69 -5.92
N ARG A 160 -5.77 18.10 -6.81
CA ARG A 160 -4.34 18.14 -6.56
C ARG A 160 -3.98 19.55 -6.12
N VAL A 161 -3.66 19.69 -4.84
CA VAL A 161 -3.24 20.96 -4.23
C VAL A 161 -1.82 21.30 -4.66
N GLN A 162 -0.94 20.29 -4.68
CA GLN A 162 0.46 20.45 -5.08
C GLN A 162 0.89 19.32 -6.02
N ARG A 163 1.60 19.68 -7.09
CA ARG A 163 2.26 18.68 -7.96
C ARG A 163 3.38 17.97 -7.19
N ALA A 164 3.65 16.73 -7.56
CA ALA A 164 4.82 16.02 -7.06
C ALA A 164 6.10 16.80 -7.42
N ALA A 165 7.07 16.84 -6.52
CA ALA A 165 8.33 17.56 -6.70
C ALA A 165 9.48 16.81 -6.03
N GLY A 166 10.46 16.37 -6.82
CA GLY A 166 11.58 15.55 -6.33
C GLY A 166 11.07 14.29 -5.60
N PRO A 167 11.51 14.02 -4.36
CA PRO A 167 11.07 12.85 -3.59
C PRO A 167 9.64 12.98 -3.03
N TRP A 168 9.03 14.18 -3.10
CA TRP A 168 7.73 14.43 -2.51
C TRP A 168 6.60 14.03 -3.44
N ALA A 169 5.72 13.15 -2.93
CA ALA A 169 4.47 12.84 -3.59
C ALA A 169 3.58 14.08 -3.72
N ALA A 170 2.73 14.06 -4.74
CA ALA A 170 1.70 15.08 -4.92
C ALA A 170 0.79 15.15 -3.68
N VAL A 171 0.31 16.36 -3.39
CA VAL A 171 -0.62 16.63 -2.30
C VAL A 171 -2.03 16.65 -2.86
N TRP A 172 -2.90 15.88 -2.22
CA TRP A 172 -4.29 15.67 -2.61
C TRP A 172 -5.23 15.97 -1.48
N TRP A 173 -6.46 16.33 -1.84
CA TRP A 173 -7.56 16.45 -0.90
C TRP A 173 -8.87 15.93 -1.50
N ILE A 174 -9.83 15.67 -0.63
CA ILE A 174 -11.19 15.29 -1.01
C ILE A 174 -11.97 16.58 -1.30
N VAL A 175 -12.51 16.72 -2.51
CA VAL A 175 -13.32 17.89 -2.87
C VAL A 175 -14.68 17.78 -2.20
N ARG A 176 -15.10 18.86 -1.55
CA ARG A 176 -16.43 19.03 -0.97
C ARG A 176 -17.25 19.96 -1.87
N PRO A 177 -18.37 19.51 -2.47
CA PRO A 177 -19.19 20.38 -3.29
C PRO A 177 -19.91 21.42 -2.42
N GLY A 178 -19.77 22.70 -2.78
CA GLY A 178 -20.48 23.83 -2.16
C GLY A 178 -19.77 24.43 -0.94
N GLY A 179 -19.21 25.63 -1.09
CA GLY A 179 -18.70 26.46 0.02
C GLY A 179 -19.79 27.11 0.88
N GLY A 180 -20.97 26.49 0.99
CA GLY A 180 -22.11 26.99 1.75
C GLY A 180 -22.51 26.02 2.87
N GLU A 181 -23.09 26.56 3.94
CA GLU A 181 -23.35 25.91 5.24
C GLU A 181 -24.17 24.60 5.26
N ARG A 182 -24.61 24.09 4.11
CA ARG A 182 -25.29 22.79 4.00
C ARG A 182 -24.29 21.65 4.05
N ARG A 183 -23.78 21.40 5.24
CA ARG A 183 -23.07 20.18 5.60
C ARG A 183 -24.05 19.01 5.48
N SER A 184 -23.60 17.85 4.98
CA SER A 184 -24.40 16.62 5.01
C SER A 184 -24.82 16.20 6.44
N GLY A 185 -24.22 16.81 7.47
CA GLY A 185 -24.43 16.45 8.87
C GLY A 185 -23.84 15.09 9.23
N ALA A 186 -23.16 14.44 8.27
CA ALA A 186 -22.59 13.12 8.44
C ALA A 186 -21.49 13.14 9.50
N VAL A 187 -21.66 12.31 10.52
CA VAL A 187 -20.68 12.10 11.58
C VAL A 187 -19.91 10.83 11.23
N PHE A 188 -18.59 10.90 11.25
CA PHE A 188 -17.76 9.73 11.03
C PHE A 188 -17.92 8.75 12.19
N THR A 189 -18.18 7.48 11.89
CA THR A 189 -18.41 6.44 12.90
C THR A 189 -17.40 5.30 12.80
N PRO A 190 -17.19 4.53 13.88
CA PRO A 190 -16.36 3.32 13.84
C PRO A 190 -16.82 2.28 12.80
N GLU A 191 -18.12 2.23 12.50
CA GLU A 191 -18.69 1.35 11.48
C GLU A 191 -18.27 1.78 10.07
N MET A 192 -18.25 3.09 9.80
CA MET A 192 -17.73 3.64 8.53
C MET A 192 -16.25 3.30 8.34
N GLN A 193 -15.43 3.45 9.39
CA GLN A 193 -14.02 3.04 9.37
C GLN A 193 -13.90 1.54 9.06
N SER A 194 -14.64 0.71 9.78
CA SER A 194 -14.60 -0.75 9.63
C SER A 194 -15.01 -1.20 8.23
N GLN A 195 -16.03 -0.56 7.64
CA GLN A 195 -16.49 -0.86 6.29
C GLN A 195 -15.49 -0.41 5.22
N LEU A 196 -14.90 0.78 5.39
CA LEU A 196 -13.84 1.30 4.53
C LEU A 196 -12.64 0.34 4.50
N ASP A 197 -12.16 -0.05 5.68
CA ASP A 197 -11.00 -0.92 5.82
C ASP A 197 -11.30 -2.31 5.24
N ALA A 198 -12.48 -2.88 5.51
CA ALA A 198 -12.88 -4.17 4.96
C ALA A 198 -12.97 -4.16 3.41
N GLU A 199 -13.46 -3.08 2.80
CA GLU A 199 -13.53 -2.97 1.33
C GLU A 199 -12.12 -2.88 0.71
N LEU A 200 -11.20 -2.12 1.32
CA LEU A 200 -9.81 -2.01 0.85
C LEU A 200 -8.97 -3.26 1.13
N GLU A 201 -9.16 -3.93 2.27
CA GLU A 201 -8.56 -5.23 2.55
C GLU A 201 -9.01 -6.26 1.52
N CYS A 202 -10.32 -6.37 1.29
CA CYS A 202 -10.87 -7.25 0.26
C CYS A 202 -10.23 -6.95 -1.10
N ALA A 203 -10.16 -5.68 -1.52
CA ALA A 203 -9.59 -5.30 -2.82
C ALA A 203 -8.11 -5.66 -2.99
N ARG A 204 -7.36 -5.82 -1.89
CA ARG A 204 -5.94 -6.18 -1.90
C ARG A 204 -5.69 -7.70 -1.92
N GLU A 205 -6.70 -8.52 -1.74
CA GLU A 205 -6.58 -9.99 -1.80
C GLU A 205 -6.07 -10.43 -3.19
N ASP A 206 -5.07 -11.30 -3.20
CA ASP A 206 -4.33 -11.72 -4.39
C ASP A 206 -5.21 -12.33 -5.49
N ILE A 207 -6.30 -12.99 -5.09
CA ILE A 207 -7.22 -13.66 -6.00
C ILE A 207 -7.87 -12.71 -7.02
N TRP A 208 -7.94 -11.41 -6.72
CA TRP A 208 -8.51 -10.43 -7.65
C TRP A 208 -7.56 -10.07 -8.80
N HIS A 209 -6.30 -10.51 -8.74
CA HIS A 209 -5.35 -10.37 -9.85
C HIS A 209 -5.54 -11.45 -10.92
N ALA A 210 -6.30 -12.51 -10.62
CA ALA A 210 -6.62 -13.55 -11.59
C ALA A 210 -7.40 -12.95 -12.78
N ARG A 211 -6.86 -13.13 -14.00
CA ARG A 211 -7.46 -12.68 -15.29
C ARG A 211 -8.98 -12.94 -15.38
N PRO A 212 -9.53 -14.11 -14.99
CA PRO A 212 -10.97 -14.35 -15.11
C PRO A 212 -11.82 -13.59 -14.07
N LEU A 213 -11.25 -13.07 -12.99
CA LEU A 213 -11.98 -12.38 -11.91
C LEU A 213 -11.84 -10.86 -12.03
N GLY A 214 -10.67 -10.30 -11.69
CA GLY A 214 -10.48 -8.85 -11.63
C GLY A 214 -11.41 -8.16 -10.62
N VAL A 215 -11.47 -6.83 -10.70
CA VAL A 215 -12.37 -5.99 -9.88
C VAL A 215 -13.86 -6.38 -10.03
N LEU A 216 -14.29 -6.82 -11.22
CA LEU A 216 -15.68 -7.26 -11.41
C LEU A 216 -15.98 -8.58 -10.71
N GLY A 217 -15.01 -9.51 -10.66
CA GLY A 217 -15.12 -10.75 -9.89
C GLY A 217 -15.27 -10.46 -8.39
N MET A 218 -14.43 -9.55 -7.87
CA MET A 218 -14.52 -9.05 -6.50
C MET A 218 -15.91 -8.46 -6.20
N ARG A 219 -16.43 -7.61 -7.08
CA ARG A 219 -17.74 -6.96 -6.89
C ARG A 219 -18.90 -7.97 -6.91
N VAL A 220 -18.89 -8.94 -7.83
CA VAL A 220 -19.87 -10.04 -7.85
C VAL A 220 -19.80 -10.84 -6.56
N TRP A 221 -18.60 -11.22 -6.13
CA TRP A 221 -18.38 -11.95 -4.89
C TRP A 221 -18.87 -11.17 -3.66
N ALA A 222 -18.59 -9.87 -3.58
CA ALA A 222 -19.01 -9.01 -2.47
C ALA A 222 -20.53 -8.85 -2.37
N HIS A 223 -21.24 -8.77 -3.51
CA HIS A 223 -22.71 -8.72 -3.53
C HIS A 223 -23.39 -10.07 -3.25
N MET A 224 -22.68 -11.19 -3.45
CA MET A 224 -23.16 -12.53 -3.07
C MET A 224 -22.81 -12.93 -1.63
N ALA A 225 -21.67 -12.45 -1.10
CA ALA A 225 -21.61 -12.07 0.31
C ALA A 225 -22.70 -11.00 0.56
N ALA A 226 -22.99 -10.42 1.71
CA ALA A 226 -24.19 -9.56 1.88
C ALA A 226 -25.59 -10.20 1.62
N GLY A 227 -25.87 -10.93 0.52
CA GLY A 227 -27.15 -11.61 0.29
C GLY A 227 -27.20 -12.52 -0.94
N ARG A 228 -28.18 -13.43 -0.98
CA ARG A 228 -28.47 -14.24 -2.17
C ARG A 228 -29.13 -13.38 -3.23
N LEU A 229 -28.53 -13.31 -4.41
CA LEU A 229 -29.03 -12.53 -5.54
C LEU A 229 -29.03 -13.39 -6.81
N SER A 230 -30.07 -13.23 -7.62
CA SER A 230 -30.12 -13.79 -8.96
C SER A 230 -29.10 -13.11 -9.89
N VAL A 231 -28.78 -13.78 -10.99
CA VAL A 231 -27.91 -13.21 -12.04
C VAL A 231 -28.44 -11.89 -12.57
N ARG A 232 -29.77 -11.75 -12.71
CA ARG A 232 -30.42 -10.54 -13.21
C ARG A 232 -30.27 -9.38 -12.21
N GLU A 233 -30.48 -9.64 -10.92
CA GLU A 233 -30.31 -8.62 -9.89
C GLU A 233 -28.86 -8.17 -9.76
N LEU A 234 -27.91 -9.10 -9.82
CA LEU A 234 -26.47 -8.78 -9.86
C LEU A 234 -26.13 -7.91 -11.07
N ALA A 235 -26.63 -8.28 -12.25
CA ALA A 235 -26.41 -7.51 -13.48
C ALA A 235 -26.93 -6.07 -13.36
N THR A 236 -28.16 -5.90 -12.85
CA THR A 236 -28.76 -4.57 -12.63
C THR A 236 -27.98 -3.76 -11.62
N ARG A 237 -27.67 -4.32 -10.45
CA ARG A 237 -26.94 -3.60 -9.38
C ARG A 237 -25.53 -3.21 -9.79
N LEU A 238 -24.86 -4.07 -10.56
CA LEU A 238 -23.51 -3.83 -11.03
C LEU A 238 -23.45 -3.10 -12.36
N GLY A 239 -24.57 -2.80 -13.02
CA GLY A 239 -24.58 -2.16 -14.34
C GLY A 239 -23.74 -2.89 -15.38
N ILE A 240 -23.76 -4.23 -15.37
CA ILE A 240 -23.04 -5.09 -16.32
C ILE A 240 -24.00 -6.11 -16.94
N CYS A 241 -23.64 -6.66 -18.10
CA CYS A 241 -24.51 -7.63 -18.75
C CYS A 241 -24.58 -8.96 -17.95
N PRO A 242 -25.73 -9.67 -17.98
CA PRO A 242 -25.89 -10.98 -17.34
C PRO A 242 -24.86 -12.03 -17.79
N ALA A 243 -24.36 -11.94 -19.03
CA ALA A 243 -23.32 -12.83 -19.54
C ALA A 243 -22.00 -12.67 -18.77
N THR A 244 -21.59 -11.42 -18.48
CA THR A 244 -20.42 -11.13 -17.65
C THR A 244 -20.61 -11.66 -16.23
N VAL A 245 -21.78 -11.46 -15.62
CA VAL A 245 -22.08 -12.03 -14.30
C VAL A 245 -21.92 -13.55 -14.31
N ARG A 246 -22.52 -14.26 -15.28
CA ARG A 246 -22.38 -15.71 -15.42
C ARG A 246 -20.93 -16.15 -15.58
N SER A 247 -20.15 -15.42 -16.37
CA SER A 247 -18.71 -15.68 -16.53
C SER A 247 -17.96 -15.55 -15.22
N LYS A 248 -18.21 -14.49 -14.44
CA LYS A 248 -17.57 -14.29 -13.12
C LYS A 248 -18.01 -15.34 -12.12
N LEU A 249 -19.29 -15.68 -12.07
CA LEU A 249 -19.81 -16.77 -11.22
C LEU A 249 -19.18 -18.12 -11.57
N ARG A 250 -18.97 -18.42 -12.85
CA ARG A 250 -18.28 -19.65 -13.28
C ARG A 250 -16.85 -19.69 -12.76
N ALA A 251 -16.10 -18.58 -12.89
CA ALA A 251 -14.74 -18.46 -12.37
C ALA A 251 -14.67 -18.55 -10.83
N LEU A 252 -15.59 -17.90 -10.12
CA LEU A 252 -15.69 -17.97 -8.66
C LEU A 252 -15.97 -19.42 -8.19
N ARG A 253 -16.83 -20.15 -8.90
CA ARG A 253 -17.10 -21.57 -8.61
C ARG A 253 -15.91 -22.46 -8.89
N SER A 254 -15.24 -22.30 -10.03
CA SER A 254 -14.08 -23.13 -10.39
C SER A 254 -12.93 -22.95 -9.40
N LEU A 255 -12.83 -21.77 -8.76
CA LEU A 255 -11.83 -21.46 -7.75
C LEU A 255 -12.32 -21.72 -6.31
N GLY A 256 -13.50 -22.33 -6.15
CA GLY A 256 -14.03 -22.72 -4.84
C GLY A 256 -14.42 -21.55 -3.92
N LEU A 257 -14.68 -20.37 -4.48
CA LEU A 257 -15.08 -19.16 -3.73
C LEU A 257 -16.59 -19.05 -3.53
N CYS A 258 -17.36 -19.72 -4.37
CA CYS A 258 -18.79 -19.91 -4.15
C CYS A 258 -19.26 -21.29 -4.63
N THR A 259 -20.42 -21.70 -4.14
CA THR A 259 -21.08 -22.94 -4.52
C THR A 259 -22.13 -22.69 -5.61
N ALA A 260 -22.66 -23.77 -6.20
CA ALA A 260 -23.73 -23.68 -7.20
C ALA A 260 -25.04 -23.11 -6.63
N ASP A 261 -25.36 -23.41 -5.37
CA ASP A 261 -26.51 -22.88 -4.62
C ASP A 261 -26.30 -21.44 -4.11
N GLY A 262 -25.17 -20.81 -4.45
CA GLY A 262 -24.92 -19.39 -4.18
C GLY A 262 -24.33 -19.08 -2.81
N ARG A 263 -23.86 -20.09 -2.05
CA ARG A 263 -23.10 -19.85 -0.82
C ARG A 263 -21.72 -19.31 -1.16
N VAL A 264 -21.32 -18.22 -0.49
CA VAL A 264 -19.99 -17.60 -0.65
C VAL A 264 -19.10 -17.94 0.53
N TYR A 265 -17.84 -18.25 0.24
CA TYR A 265 -16.80 -18.42 1.26
C TYR A 265 -16.05 -17.10 1.46
N ARG A 266 -16.06 -16.60 2.70
CA ARG A 266 -15.51 -15.29 3.09
C ARG A 266 -14.19 -15.35 3.87
N SER A 267 -13.73 -16.54 4.25
CA SER A 267 -12.53 -16.65 5.06
C SER A 267 -11.28 -16.28 4.25
N ARG A 268 -10.34 -15.54 4.86
CA ARG A 268 -9.03 -15.24 4.25
C ARG A 268 -8.31 -16.52 3.79
N SER A 269 -8.41 -17.61 4.56
CA SER A 269 -7.87 -18.93 4.20
C SER A 269 -8.48 -19.54 2.92
N ARG A 270 -9.72 -19.17 2.57
CA ARG A 270 -10.36 -19.60 1.31
C ARG A 270 -9.90 -18.74 0.15
N LEU A 271 -9.79 -17.43 0.34
CA LEU A 271 -9.27 -16.49 -0.66
C LEU A 271 -7.81 -16.82 -1.01
N ALA A 272 -6.96 -17.08 -0.02
CA ALA A 272 -5.57 -17.49 -0.22
C ALA A 272 -5.46 -18.80 -1.01
N ARG A 273 -6.22 -19.84 -0.65
CA ARG A 273 -6.23 -21.09 -1.42
C ARG A 273 -6.69 -20.91 -2.86
N ALA A 274 -7.67 -20.03 -3.10
CA ALA A 274 -8.11 -19.69 -4.44
C ALA A 274 -7.02 -18.93 -5.22
N ALA A 275 -6.26 -18.05 -4.56
CA ALA A 275 -5.11 -17.35 -5.14
C ALA A 275 -4.01 -18.33 -5.57
N VAL A 276 -3.68 -19.31 -4.73
CA VAL A 276 -2.75 -20.41 -5.07
C VAL A 276 -3.27 -21.19 -6.27
N ALA A 277 -4.53 -21.61 -6.26
CA ALA A 277 -5.13 -22.36 -7.38
C ALA A 277 -5.19 -21.58 -8.69
N ALA A 278 -5.31 -20.25 -8.62
CA ALA A 278 -5.27 -19.36 -9.77
C ALA A 278 -3.85 -18.96 -10.18
N GLY A 279 -2.81 -19.39 -9.46
CA GLY A 279 -1.41 -19.03 -9.73
C GLY A 279 -1.08 -17.56 -9.47
N VAL A 280 -1.85 -16.87 -8.61
CA VAL A 280 -1.68 -15.44 -8.30
C VAL A 280 -1.32 -15.16 -6.84
N ASP A 281 -1.03 -16.19 -6.05
CA ASP A 281 -0.53 -16.03 -4.68
C ASP A 281 0.68 -15.09 -4.63
N GLY A 282 0.72 -14.23 -3.62
CA GLY A 282 1.76 -13.23 -3.41
C GLY A 282 1.73 -12.05 -4.38
N ALA A 283 0.76 -11.94 -5.29
CA ALA A 283 0.76 -10.91 -6.34
C ALA A 283 0.66 -9.47 -5.80
N HIS A 284 -0.01 -9.26 -4.67
CA HIS A 284 -0.01 -7.97 -3.98
C HIS A 284 1.37 -7.66 -3.38
N ALA A 285 1.98 -8.64 -2.72
CA ALA A 285 3.33 -8.49 -2.16
C ALA A 285 4.40 -8.26 -3.25
N ASP A 286 4.28 -8.94 -4.39
CA ASP A 286 5.09 -8.71 -5.59
C ASP A 286 4.98 -7.25 -6.04
N ARG A 287 3.76 -6.70 -6.10
CA ARG A 287 3.52 -5.30 -6.47
C ARG A 287 4.13 -4.32 -5.47
N VAL A 288 4.04 -4.61 -4.17
CA VAL A 288 4.70 -3.80 -3.13
C VAL A 288 6.21 -3.77 -3.36
N ARG A 289 6.83 -4.94 -3.61
CA ARG A 289 8.27 -5.03 -3.90
C ARG A 289 8.64 -4.24 -5.16
N LEU A 290 7.90 -4.43 -6.25
CA LEU A 290 8.10 -3.73 -7.51
C LEU A 290 8.07 -2.22 -7.35
N TYR A 291 7.06 -1.70 -6.64
CA TYR A 291 6.93 -0.25 -6.47
C TYR A 291 7.97 0.35 -5.52
N ARG A 292 8.43 -0.40 -4.52
CA ARG A 292 9.58 -0.01 -3.69
C ARG A 292 10.84 0.09 -4.55
N LEU A 293 11.08 -0.89 -5.42
CA LEU A 293 12.19 -0.87 -6.36
C LEU A 293 12.10 0.33 -7.31
N HIS A 294 10.93 0.60 -7.90
CA HIS A 294 10.73 1.77 -8.75
C HIS A 294 11.05 3.09 -8.04
N SER A 295 10.66 3.22 -6.77
CA SER A 295 10.96 4.40 -5.97
C SER A 295 12.46 4.51 -5.68
N ALA A 296 13.14 3.41 -5.35
CA ALA A 296 14.59 3.40 -5.10
C ALA A 296 15.38 3.79 -6.36
N VAL A 297 15.03 3.22 -7.52
CA VAL A 297 15.66 3.56 -8.81
C VAL A 297 15.43 5.02 -9.19
N PHE A 298 14.24 5.56 -8.92
CA PHE A 298 13.96 6.98 -9.14
C PHE A 298 14.81 7.89 -8.25
N VAL A 299 14.96 7.55 -6.97
CA VAL A 299 15.83 8.29 -6.05
C VAL A 299 17.27 8.26 -6.56
N TRP A 300 17.80 7.08 -6.91
CA TRP A 300 19.14 6.94 -7.50
C TRP A 300 19.34 7.81 -8.73
N TRP A 301 18.43 7.75 -9.71
CA TRP A 301 18.51 8.55 -10.93
C TRP A 301 18.49 10.06 -10.61
N PHE A 302 17.62 10.48 -9.69
CA PHE A 302 17.47 11.89 -9.32
C PHE A 302 18.69 12.44 -8.58
N THR A 303 19.23 11.70 -7.61
CA THR A 303 20.41 12.11 -6.84
C THR A 303 21.66 12.19 -7.72
N THR A 304 21.84 11.19 -8.58
CA THR A 304 22.96 11.09 -9.52
C THR A 304 22.93 12.21 -10.57
N ARG A 305 21.76 12.54 -11.11
CA ARG A 305 21.64 13.49 -12.22
C ARG A 305 21.51 14.96 -11.80
N HIS A 306 20.97 15.26 -10.62
CA HIS A 306 20.59 16.64 -10.29
C HIS A 306 21.39 17.29 -9.15
N LYS A 307 21.93 16.54 -8.17
CA LYS A 307 22.73 17.11 -7.07
C LYS A 307 23.74 16.10 -6.50
N PRO A 308 24.85 15.82 -7.19
CA PRO A 308 25.87 14.88 -6.71
C PRO A 308 26.48 15.28 -5.35
N GLN A 309 26.41 16.56 -4.94
CA GLN A 309 27.12 17.08 -3.76
C GLN A 309 26.23 17.38 -2.53
N ARG A 310 24.91 17.09 -2.57
CA ARG A 310 23.97 17.56 -1.51
C ARG A 310 22.91 16.54 -1.06
N SER A 311 23.04 15.27 -1.43
CA SER A 311 22.05 14.27 -1.04
C SER A 311 22.44 13.57 0.26
N ASP A 312 21.58 13.68 1.25
CA ASP A 312 21.50 12.85 2.46
C ASP A 312 21.29 11.35 2.14
N ALA A 313 20.86 11.00 0.92
CA ALA A 313 20.83 9.61 0.45
C ALA A 313 22.24 9.00 0.33
N LEU A 314 23.29 9.81 0.11
CA LEU A 314 24.68 9.32 0.10
C LEU A 314 25.11 8.79 1.48
N ALA A 315 24.55 9.34 2.55
CA ALA A 315 24.83 8.90 3.93
C ALA A 315 24.10 7.60 4.31
N GLU A 316 22.97 7.30 3.66
CA GLU A 316 22.19 6.07 3.90
C GLU A 316 22.56 4.94 2.92
N TRP A 317 23.06 5.28 1.72
CA TRP A 317 23.27 4.34 0.60
C TRP A 317 24.68 4.36 -0.03
N GLY A 318 25.61 5.21 0.47
CA GLY A 318 26.98 5.34 -0.05
C GLY A 318 27.14 6.29 -1.25
N GLU A 319 28.37 6.51 -1.72
CA GLU A 319 28.63 7.28 -2.95
C GLU A 319 28.03 6.58 -4.17
N PHE A 320 27.31 7.30 -5.03
CA PHE A 320 26.71 6.78 -6.27
C PHE A 320 27.59 7.12 -7.50
N PRO A 321 27.65 6.26 -8.54
CA PRO A 321 28.41 6.57 -9.76
C PRO A 321 27.79 7.76 -10.48
N ASN A 322 28.62 8.69 -10.95
CA ASN A 322 28.16 9.84 -11.73
C ASN A 322 27.67 9.42 -13.14
N PRO A 323 26.99 10.28 -13.93
CA PRO A 323 26.42 9.89 -15.22
C PRO A 323 27.42 9.31 -16.23
N ASP A 324 28.64 9.88 -16.29
CA ASP A 324 29.70 9.42 -17.20
C ASP A 324 30.31 8.09 -16.72
N GLN A 325 30.38 7.88 -15.40
CA GLN A 325 30.72 6.61 -14.77
C GLN A 325 29.62 5.58 -14.98
N ALA A 326 28.34 5.95 -14.94
CA ALA A 326 27.22 5.05 -15.16
C ALA A 326 27.10 4.58 -16.63
N GLU A 327 27.62 5.37 -17.59
CA GLU A 327 27.77 4.97 -18.99
C GLU A 327 28.97 4.02 -19.22
N GLN A 328 30.01 4.10 -18.39
CA GLN A 328 31.25 3.34 -18.54
C GLN A 328 31.36 2.11 -17.62
N ILE A 329 30.55 2.07 -16.56
CA ILE A 329 30.47 0.97 -15.62
C ILE A 329 29.43 -0.02 -16.13
N HIS A 330 29.79 -1.29 -16.24
CA HIS A 330 28.89 -2.31 -16.74
C HIS A 330 27.63 -2.32 -15.83
N PRO A 331 26.40 -2.35 -16.37
CA PRO A 331 25.17 -2.28 -15.59
C PRO A 331 25.09 -3.31 -14.44
N THR A 332 25.84 -4.41 -14.58
CA THR A 332 26.06 -5.45 -13.57
C THR A 332 26.77 -4.96 -12.31
N ASP A 333 27.77 -4.10 -12.42
CA ASP A 333 28.59 -3.63 -11.29
C ASP A 333 27.84 -2.58 -10.45
N ILE A 334 26.98 -1.79 -11.09
CA ILE A 334 26.05 -0.85 -10.43
C ILE A 334 24.98 -1.61 -9.63
N ALA A 335 24.47 -2.71 -10.17
CA ALA A 335 23.49 -3.56 -9.48
C ALA A 335 24.09 -4.30 -8.28
N LEU A 336 25.38 -4.67 -8.34
CA LEU A 336 26.12 -5.31 -7.24
C LEU A 336 26.42 -4.34 -6.08
N ALA A 337 26.69 -3.06 -6.38
CA ALA A 337 27.04 -2.06 -5.38
C ALA A 337 25.85 -1.54 -4.55
N TYR A 338 24.65 -1.44 -5.12
CA TYR A 338 23.49 -0.78 -4.48
C TYR A 338 22.30 -1.72 -4.18
N GLY A 339 22.50 -3.03 -4.38
CA GLY A 339 21.43 -4.04 -4.35
C GLY A 339 21.12 -4.69 -2.99
N ALA A 340 22.00 -4.68 -1.99
CA ALA A 340 21.69 -5.32 -0.69
C ALA A 340 22.67 -4.96 0.45
N THR A 341 22.20 -4.20 1.43
CA THR A 341 22.55 -4.42 2.84
C THR A 341 21.22 -4.45 3.61
N SER A 342 20.70 -5.59 4.07
CA SER A 342 21.38 -6.55 4.94
C SER A 342 21.06 -8.03 4.66
N THR A 343 22.16 -8.81 4.63
CA THR A 343 22.38 -10.19 5.10
C THR A 343 21.75 -11.36 4.33
N GLY A 344 22.43 -11.79 3.27
CA GLY A 344 22.27 -13.10 2.62
C GLY A 344 22.47 -13.01 1.10
N PRO A 345 23.24 -13.90 0.46
CA PRO A 345 23.60 -13.73 -0.94
C PRO A 345 22.46 -14.19 -1.87
N PRO A 346 22.13 -13.45 -2.95
CA PRO A 346 21.49 -14.05 -4.11
C PRO A 346 22.54 -14.36 -5.18
N VAL A 347 22.61 -15.62 -5.56
CA VAL A 347 23.36 -16.10 -6.73
C VAL A 347 22.42 -15.95 -7.93
N SER A 348 22.64 -14.92 -8.75
CA SER A 348 21.90 -14.52 -9.97
C SER A 348 20.51 -13.88 -9.76
N ALA A 349 20.47 -12.54 -9.82
CA ALA A 349 19.24 -11.73 -9.83
C ALA A 349 19.41 -10.44 -10.68
N THR A 350 20.25 -10.45 -11.71
CA THR A 350 20.72 -9.24 -12.41
C THR A 350 20.11 -9.01 -13.80
N THR A 351 19.30 -9.93 -14.32
CA THR A 351 18.53 -9.76 -15.57
C THR A 351 17.37 -8.75 -15.41
N TRP A 352 16.95 -8.47 -14.18
CA TRP A 352 15.67 -7.83 -13.87
C TRP A 352 15.61 -6.31 -14.09
N GLY A 353 16.69 -5.57 -13.83
CA GLY A 353 16.71 -4.12 -14.06
C GLY A 353 16.64 -3.76 -15.55
N ALA A 354 17.31 -4.53 -16.39
CA ALA A 354 17.22 -4.44 -17.85
C ALA A 354 15.86 -4.97 -18.37
N ALA A 355 15.34 -6.04 -17.77
CA ALA A 355 14.00 -6.55 -18.08
C ALA A 355 12.90 -5.54 -17.73
N MET A 356 13.04 -4.73 -16.69
CA MET A 356 12.06 -3.69 -16.30
C MET A 356 11.97 -2.55 -17.33
N ALA A 357 13.12 -2.14 -17.91
CA ALA A 357 13.15 -1.17 -19.01
C ALA A 357 12.61 -1.75 -20.33
N ALA A 358 12.84 -3.05 -20.58
CA ALA A 358 12.26 -3.78 -21.71
C ALA A 358 10.77 -4.14 -21.51
N GLN A 359 10.31 -4.32 -20.27
CA GLN A 359 8.94 -4.70 -19.87
C GLN A 359 7.91 -3.64 -20.21
N ASP A 360 8.21 -2.37 -19.94
CA ASP A 360 7.31 -1.28 -20.32
C ASP A 360 7.20 -1.14 -21.85
N LEU A 361 8.23 -1.59 -22.59
CA LEU A 361 8.26 -1.60 -24.05
C LEU A 361 7.57 -2.84 -24.68
N HIS A 362 7.64 -4.01 -24.05
CA HIS A 362 7.02 -5.26 -24.55
C HIS A 362 5.57 -5.47 -24.14
N ARG A 363 5.13 -4.91 -23.00
CA ARG A 363 3.75 -5.00 -22.50
C ARG A 363 2.71 -4.41 -23.46
N GLU A 364 3.11 -3.42 -24.25
CA GLU A 364 2.24 -2.81 -25.27
C GLU A 364 2.16 -3.65 -26.57
N ALA A 365 3.12 -4.55 -26.79
CA ALA A 365 3.26 -5.30 -28.05
C ALA A 365 2.71 -6.74 -28.00
N ASP A 366 2.83 -7.47 -26.89
CA ASP A 366 2.33 -8.87 -26.79
C ASP A 366 1.92 -9.26 -25.34
N PRO A 367 0.62 -9.27 -25.02
CA PRO A 367 0.09 -9.51 -23.67
C PRO A 367 0.15 -10.95 -23.15
N ASP A 368 0.33 -11.97 -24.01
CA ASP A 368 0.33 -13.37 -23.56
C ASP A 368 1.75 -13.81 -23.14
N SER A 369 2.80 -13.25 -23.75
CA SER A 369 4.21 -13.40 -23.32
C SER A 369 4.50 -12.81 -21.92
N TRP A 370 3.71 -11.82 -21.51
CA TRP A 370 3.81 -11.17 -20.20
C TRP A 370 3.59 -12.15 -19.04
N TRP A 371 2.64 -13.08 -19.18
CA TRP A 371 2.32 -14.04 -18.13
C TRP A 371 3.38 -15.12 -17.98
N GLU A 372 4.07 -15.49 -19.06
CA GLU A 372 5.22 -16.41 -19.04
C GLU A 372 6.45 -15.75 -18.39
N LEU A 373 6.68 -14.47 -18.67
CA LEU A 373 7.78 -13.70 -18.08
C LEU A 373 7.56 -13.50 -16.57
N VAL A 374 6.32 -13.25 -16.13
CA VAL A 374 5.93 -13.20 -14.71
C VAL A 374 6.00 -14.59 -14.04
N ALA A 375 5.76 -15.67 -14.77
CA ALA A 375 5.91 -17.03 -14.24
C ALA A 375 7.38 -17.43 -14.07
N ALA A 376 8.25 -17.13 -15.05
CA ALA A 376 9.70 -17.38 -14.97
C ALA A 376 10.37 -16.52 -13.87
N ALA A 377 9.94 -15.28 -13.77
CA ALA A 377 10.23 -14.36 -12.68
C ALA A 377 9.94 -14.93 -11.29
N ARG A 378 8.76 -15.52 -11.11
CA ARG A 378 8.33 -16.16 -9.87
C ARG A 378 9.08 -17.44 -9.57
N ALA A 379 9.42 -18.22 -10.60
CA ALA A 379 10.25 -19.42 -10.48
C ALA A 379 11.72 -19.10 -10.10
N ALA A 380 12.19 -17.87 -10.36
CA ALA A 380 13.51 -17.39 -9.99
C ALA A 380 13.60 -16.80 -8.56
N LEU A 381 12.48 -16.69 -7.84
CA LEU A 381 12.47 -16.39 -6.40
C LEU A 381 12.76 -17.68 -5.63
N PRO A 382 13.63 -17.70 -4.61
CA PRO A 382 13.84 -18.91 -3.80
C PRO A 382 12.53 -19.30 -3.08
N ALA A 383 12.31 -20.62 -2.92
CA ALA A 383 11.11 -21.17 -2.30
C ALA A 383 10.89 -20.64 -0.87
N PRO A 384 9.64 -20.56 -0.38
CA PRO A 384 9.29 -19.98 0.93
C PRO A 384 10.08 -20.59 2.11
N ASP A 385 10.46 -21.85 1.96
CA ASP A 385 11.12 -22.70 2.95
C ASP A 385 12.59 -22.27 3.20
N MET A 386 13.18 -21.48 2.29
CA MET A 386 14.54 -20.95 2.42
C MET A 386 14.65 -19.69 3.28
N LEU A 387 13.54 -19.20 3.83
CA LEU A 387 13.49 -18.00 4.69
C LEU A 387 13.48 -18.32 6.20
N LEU A 388 14.04 -19.46 6.62
CA LEU A 388 14.26 -19.72 8.05
C LEU A 388 15.26 -18.71 8.62
N ALA A 389 14.92 -18.14 9.78
CA ALA A 389 15.76 -17.17 10.47
C ALA A 389 17.10 -17.81 10.91
N PRO A 390 18.20 -17.04 11.06
CA PRO A 390 19.54 -17.58 11.33
C PRO A 390 19.64 -18.52 12.54
N HIS A 391 18.73 -18.42 13.51
CA HIS A 391 18.69 -19.28 14.70
C HIS A 391 18.08 -20.68 14.45
N GLN A 392 17.45 -20.91 13.30
CA GLN A 392 16.83 -22.18 12.93
C GLN A 392 17.77 -23.10 12.13
N TRP A 393 18.92 -22.60 11.66
CA TRP A 393 19.96 -23.42 11.04
C TRP A 393 20.73 -24.31 12.04
N ALA A 394 20.72 -23.96 13.33
CA ALA A 394 21.41 -24.74 14.36
C ALA A 394 20.66 -26.04 14.79
N ARG A 395 19.41 -26.23 14.34
CA ARG A 395 18.61 -27.42 14.66
C ARG A 395 18.54 -28.48 13.57
N THR A 396 19.02 -28.17 12.37
CA THR A 396 19.13 -29.13 11.26
C THR A 396 20.52 -29.72 11.11
N ALA A 397 21.45 -29.39 12.01
CA ALA A 397 22.82 -29.91 12.06
C ALA A 397 23.12 -30.73 13.33
N ALA A 398 22.09 -31.27 14.00
CA ALA A 398 22.21 -32.24 15.09
C ALA A 398 21.42 -33.51 14.77
#